data_AF-A0A7S3GQ78-F1
#
_entry.id   AF-A0A7S3GQ78-F1
#
_cell.length_a   1.000
_cell.length_b   1.000
_cell.length_c   1.000
_cell.angle_alpha   90.00
_cell.angle_beta   90.00
_cell.angle_gamma   90.00
#
_symmetry.space_group_name_H-M   'P 1'
#
loop_
_entity.id
_entity.type
_entity.pdbx_description
1 polymer ?
#
loop_
_entity_poly.entity_id
_entity_poly.type
_entity_poly.pdbx_seq_one_letter_code
_entity_poly.pdbx_strand_id
1 'polypeptide(L)'
;PGIVVLSFFIAFLGSYASISACEQFRLSKIGIVYSQYASPFFYLVLMAISLGGAGIWCMHFVGMAAMSLPDADGNHLELRYDIGITLLSLVLVIMFTLMGFYVSSHDVVFMKTKREIVEMFVEDAAAMSMKDVQKMKTFQMVMIIGTRAPQHLLLGGLITGSGVVVMHYLGMAAMRFQGHIVWNAGVISASVIIAFVASVAAFWILLRLLSIYPDQERL
;
A
#
# COMPACT_ATOMS: atom_id res chain seq x y z
N PRO A 1 -19.78 -15.67 -8.08
CA PRO A 1 -18.64 -15.18 -8.89
C PRO A 1 -18.65 -13.65 -9.16
N GLY A 2 -19.81 -13.03 -9.44
CA GLY A 2 -19.88 -11.59 -9.75
C GLY A 2 -19.36 -10.64 -8.66
N ILE A 3 -19.64 -10.95 -7.38
CA ILE A 3 -19.19 -10.14 -6.23
C ILE A 3 -17.65 -10.12 -6.11
N VAL A 4 -16.98 -11.26 -6.37
CA VAL A 4 -15.51 -11.34 -6.32
C VAL A 4 -14.87 -10.52 -7.42
N VAL A 5 -15.44 -10.56 -8.63
CA VAL A 5 -15.00 -9.71 -9.74
C VAL A 5 -15.18 -8.23 -9.40
N LEU A 6 -16.32 -7.87 -8.80
CA LEU A 6 -16.57 -6.52 -8.32
C LEU A 6 -15.54 -6.07 -7.27
N SER A 7 -15.22 -6.90 -6.26
CA SER A 7 -14.21 -6.57 -5.26
C SER A 7 -12.83 -6.35 -5.88
N PHE A 8 -12.48 -7.12 -6.91
CA PHE A 8 -11.25 -6.91 -7.65
C PHE A 8 -11.21 -5.56 -8.36
N PHE A 9 -12.30 -5.18 -9.05
CA PHE A 9 -12.38 -3.86 -9.71
C PHE A 9 -12.32 -2.71 -8.72
N ILE A 10 -12.99 -2.82 -7.57
CA ILE A 10 -12.91 -1.81 -6.51
C ILE A 10 -11.47 -1.67 -6.01
N ALA A 11 -10.79 -2.80 -5.77
CA ALA A 11 -9.39 -2.82 -5.34
C ALA A 11 -8.46 -2.16 -6.37
N PHE A 12 -8.67 -2.49 -7.65
CA PHE A 12 -7.91 -1.93 -8.76
C PHE A 12 -8.10 -0.41 -8.86
N LEU A 13 -9.34 0.07 -8.84
CA LEU A 13 -9.65 1.51 -8.92
C LEU A 13 -9.10 2.28 -7.71
N GLY A 14 -9.24 1.72 -6.50
CA GLY A 14 -8.69 2.32 -5.28
C GLY A 14 -7.16 2.43 -5.32
N SER A 15 -6.49 1.36 -5.80
CA SER A 15 -5.03 1.35 -5.96
C SER A 15 -4.57 2.31 -7.05
N TYR A 16 -5.25 2.33 -8.20
CA TYR A 16 -4.96 3.24 -9.31
C TYR A 16 -5.08 4.70 -8.87
N ALA A 17 -6.19 5.08 -8.23
CA ALA A 17 -6.39 6.42 -7.70
C ALA A 17 -5.32 6.81 -6.67
N SER A 18 -4.92 5.86 -5.80
CA SER A 18 -3.82 6.09 -4.85
C SER A 18 -2.48 6.31 -5.55
N ILE A 19 -2.18 5.57 -6.62
CA ILE A 19 -0.92 5.74 -7.39
C ILE A 19 -0.93 7.10 -8.10
N SER A 20 -2.04 7.47 -8.74
CA SER A 20 -2.18 8.78 -9.39
C SER A 20 -2.04 9.93 -8.39
N ALA A 21 -2.65 9.80 -7.20
CA ALA A 21 -2.49 10.79 -6.13
C ALA A 21 -1.05 10.83 -5.57
N CYS A 22 -0.36 9.68 -5.53
CA CYS A 22 1.05 9.60 -5.14
C CYS A 22 1.97 10.34 -6.10
N GLU A 23 1.71 10.23 -7.40
CA GLU A 23 2.46 10.97 -8.41
C GLU A 23 2.26 12.48 -8.26
N GLN A 24 1.00 12.92 -8.08
CA GLN A 24 0.69 14.34 -7.86
C GLN A 24 1.29 14.88 -6.55
N PHE A 25 1.27 14.09 -5.47
CA PHE A 25 1.95 14.42 -4.22
C PHE A 25 3.44 14.69 -4.45
N ARG A 26 4.11 13.78 -5.17
CA ARG A 26 5.55 13.87 -5.46
C ARG A 26 5.86 15.10 -6.31
N LEU A 27 5.10 15.33 -7.38
CA LEU A 27 5.28 16.48 -8.27
C LEU A 27 5.05 17.82 -7.54
N SER A 28 4.07 17.89 -6.64
CA SER A 28 3.83 19.05 -5.79
C SER A 28 4.99 19.34 -4.83
N LYS A 29 5.60 18.28 -4.27
CA LYS A 29 6.73 18.39 -3.34
C LYS A 29 8.05 18.76 -4.02
N ILE A 30 8.32 18.23 -5.21
CA ILE A 30 9.52 18.55 -6.00
C ILE A 30 9.42 19.95 -6.63
N GLY A 31 8.21 20.53 -6.70
CA GLY A 31 7.98 21.89 -7.21
C GLY A 31 7.82 21.98 -8.72
N ILE A 32 7.61 20.85 -9.42
CA ILE A 32 7.36 20.80 -10.87
C ILE A 32 5.93 21.26 -11.18
N VAL A 33 4.96 20.88 -10.34
CA VAL A 33 3.54 21.25 -10.51
C VAL A 33 3.10 22.13 -9.35
N TYR A 34 2.93 23.44 -9.62
CA TYR A 34 2.36 24.38 -8.67
C TYR A 34 0.82 24.34 -8.74
N SER A 35 0.20 23.51 -7.92
CA SER A 35 -1.25 23.59 -7.72
C SER A 35 -1.55 24.72 -6.74
N GLN A 36 -2.15 25.81 -7.20
CA GLN A 36 -2.58 26.94 -6.36
C GLN A 36 -3.68 26.55 -5.34
N TYR A 37 -4.35 25.42 -5.54
CA TYR A 37 -5.53 25.01 -4.76
C TYR A 37 -5.33 23.74 -3.91
N ALA A 38 -4.34 22.90 -4.20
CA ALA A 38 -4.16 21.61 -3.52
C ALA A 38 -2.81 21.55 -2.78
N SER A 39 -2.86 21.40 -1.46
CA SER A 39 -1.67 21.22 -0.64
C SER A 39 -1.11 19.79 -0.78
N PRO A 40 0.20 19.55 -0.54
CA PRO A 40 0.75 18.20 -0.49
C PRO A 40 0.00 17.29 0.50
N PHE A 41 -0.48 17.85 1.61
CA PHE A 41 -1.25 17.10 2.60
C PHE A 41 -2.58 16.58 2.02
N PHE A 42 -3.24 17.35 1.15
CA PHE A 42 -4.47 16.91 0.49
C PHE A 42 -4.26 15.63 -0.33
N TYR A 43 -3.19 15.56 -1.13
CA TYR A 43 -2.88 14.35 -1.91
C TYR A 43 -2.56 13.16 -1.01
N LEU A 44 -1.88 13.38 0.12
CA LEU A 44 -1.57 12.32 1.10
C LEU A 44 -2.86 11.75 1.71
N VAL A 45 -3.82 12.60 2.08
CA VAL A 45 -5.14 12.18 2.55
C VAL A 45 -5.90 11.43 1.46
N LEU A 46 -5.86 11.91 0.22
CA LEU A 46 -6.50 11.25 -0.93
C LEU A 46 -5.93 9.84 -1.16
N MET A 47 -4.61 9.68 -1.12
CA MET A 47 -3.95 8.36 -1.21
C MET A 47 -4.43 7.42 -0.10
N ALA A 48 -4.49 7.91 1.15
CA ALA A 48 -4.89 7.11 2.29
C ALA A 48 -6.35 6.64 2.22
N ILE A 49 -7.27 7.51 1.78
CA ILE A 49 -8.68 7.18 1.60
C ILE A 49 -8.87 6.24 0.41
N SER A 50 -8.21 6.49 -0.72
CA SER A 50 -8.31 5.64 -1.92
C SER A 50 -7.76 4.24 -1.68
N LEU A 51 -6.55 4.10 -1.11
CA LEU A 51 -5.98 2.79 -0.82
C LEU A 51 -6.63 2.13 0.40
N GLY A 52 -6.75 2.84 1.52
CA GLY A 52 -7.30 2.31 2.77
C GLY A 52 -8.79 2.03 2.71
N GLY A 53 -9.58 3.00 2.23
CA GLY A 53 -11.02 2.89 2.11
C GLY A 53 -11.43 1.99 0.95
N ALA A 54 -11.13 2.39 -0.30
CA ALA A 54 -11.57 1.62 -1.46
C ALA A 54 -10.71 0.36 -1.70
N GLY A 55 -9.38 0.50 -1.71
CA GLY A 55 -8.45 -0.57 -2.05
C GLY A 55 -8.41 -1.74 -1.05
N ILE A 56 -8.50 -1.43 0.24
CA ILE A 56 -8.33 -2.40 1.34
C ILE A 56 -9.68 -2.72 1.99
N TRP A 57 -10.40 -1.73 2.53
CA TRP A 57 -11.63 -1.96 3.29
C TRP A 57 -12.80 -2.41 2.42
N CYS A 58 -13.15 -1.67 1.35
CA CYS A 58 -14.26 -2.05 0.46
C CYS A 58 -13.99 -3.41 -0.20
N MET A 59 -12.76 -3.62 -0.70
CA MET A 59 -12.34 -4.90 -1.28
C MET A 59 -12.57 -6.08 -0.32
N HIS A 60 -12.19 -5.92 0.95
CA HIS A 60 -12.33 -6.97 1.95
C HIS A 60 -13.79 -7.27 2.27
N PHE A 61 -14.61 -6.27 2.60
CA PHE A 61 -16.02 -6.50 2.98
C PHE A 61 -16.88 -6.96 1.80
N VAL A 62 -16.67 -6.40 0.59
CA VAL A 62 -17.35 -6.89 -0.62
C VAL A 62 -16.90 -8.31 -0.93
N GLY A 63 -15.61 -8.62 -0.79
CA GLY A 63 -15.09 -9.98 -0.95
C GLY A 63 -15.71 -10.97 0.05
N MET A 64 -15.85 -10.58 1.32
CA MET A 64 -16.51 -11.39 2.35
C MET A 64 -18.00 -11.60 2.09
N ALA A 65 -18.69 -10.62 1.50
CA ALA A 65 -20.08 -10.77 1.08
C ALA A 65 -20.30 -11.85 0.00
N ALA A 66 -19.23 -12.33 -0.65
CA ALA A 66 -19.29 -13.47 -1.56
C ALA A 66 -19.28 -14.84 -0.85
N MET A 67 -19.01 -14.89 0.46
CA MET A 67 -18.99 -16.14 1.22
C MET A 67 -20.41 -16.65 1.46
N SER A 68 -20.64 -17.92 1.13
CA SER A 68 -21.87 -18.65 1.46
C SER A 68 -21.56 -19.69 2.53
N LEU A 69 -22.07 -19.48 3.74
CA LEU A 69 -21.97 -20.46 4.81
C LEU A 69 -23.26 -21.31 4.82
N PRO A 70 -23.20 -22.62 4.56
CA PRO A 70 -24.35 -23.48 4.65
C PRO A 70 -24.73 -23.72 6.12
N ASP A 71 -26.01 -23.63 6.42
CA ASP A 71 -26.59 -24.04 7.70
C ASP A 71 -26.67 -25.59 7.80
N ALA A 72 -26.95 -26.12 9.00
CA ALA A 72 -27.16 -27.54 9.25
C ALA A 72 -28.28 -28.14 8.37
N ASP A 73 -29.27 -27.32 8.00
CA ASP A 73 -30.39 -27.69 7.12
C ASP A 73 -30.13 -27.38 5.62
N GLY A 74 -28.91 -26.97 5.26
CA GLY A 74 -28.52 -26.66 3.87
C GLY A 74 -28.97 -25.28 3.35
N ASN A 75 -29.56 -24.44 4.21
CA ASN A 75 -29.93 -23.05 3.87
C ASN A 75 -28.72 -22.11 3.93
N HIS A 76 -28.83 -20.94 3.28
CA HIS A 76 -27.78 -19.92 3.34
C HIS A 76 -27.89 -19.10 4.63
N LEU A 77 -26.83 -19.08 5.44
CA LEU A 77 -26.74 -18.22 6.61
C LEU A 77 -26.59 -16.75 6.19
N GLU A 78 -27.50 -15.89 6.66
CA GLU A 78 -27.36 -14.44 6.51
C GLU A 78 -26.21 -13.93 7.41
N LEU A 79 -25.12 -13.49 6.77
CA LEU A 79 -24.02 -12.80 7.45
C LEU A 79 -24.44 -11.35 7.75
N ARG A 80 -24.63 -11.05 9.04
CA ARG A 80 -24.84 -9.67 9.51
C ARG A 80 -23.52 -9.09 10.02
N TYR A 81 -23.42 -7.76 10.04
CA TYR A 81 -22.22 -7.06 10.49
C TYR A 81 -22.55 -6.06 11.60
N ASP A 82 -21.69 -6.02 12.61
CA ASP A 82 -21.71 -4.98 13.63
C ASP A 82 -21.21 -3.66 13.04
N ILE A 83 -22.09 -2.68 12.92
CA ILE A 83 -21.80 -1.39 12.27
C ILE A 83 -20.66 -0.66 13.01
N GLY A 84 -20.62 -0.74 14.34
CA GLY A 84 -19.63 -0.03 15.15
C GLY A 84 -18.21 -0.52 14.87
N ILE A 85 -18.01 -1.84 14.91
CA ILE A 85 -16.71 -2.46 14.64
C ILE A 85 -16.31 -2.29 13.18
N THR A 86 -17.29 -2.36 12.26
CA THR A 86 -17.07 -2.20 10.81
C THR A 86 -16.63 -0.79 10.43
N LEU A 87 -17.20 0.25 11.04
CA LEU A 87 -16.76 1.63 10.85
C LEU A 87 -15.44 1.92 11.57
N LEU A 88 -15.22 1.32 12.75
CA LEU A 88 -13.94 1.44 13.45
C LEU A 88 -12.80 0.87 12.61
N SER A 89 -12.99 -0.29 11.95
CA SER A 89 -11.97 -0.88 11.09
C SER A 89 -11.65 -0.01 9.86
N LEU A 90 -12.66 0.69 9.31
CA LEU A 90 -12.48 1.69 8.24
C LEU A 90 -11.62 2.88 8.69
N VAL A 91 -11.96 3.46 9.84
CA VAL A 91 -11.23 4.62 10.37
C VAL A 91 -9.78 4.23 10.67
N LEU A 92 -9.58 3.08 11.32
CA LEU A 92 -8.23 2.61 11.66
C LEU A 92 -7.40 2.37 10.40
N VAL A 93 -7.92 1.67 9.38
CA VAL A 93 -7.12 1.41 8.19
C VAL A 93 -6.73 2.70 7.45
N ILE A 94 -7.62 3.69 7.37
CA ILE A 94 -7.31 4.99 6.77
C ILE A 94 -6.24 5.73 7.59
N MET A 95 -6.33 5.69 8.92
CA MET A 95 -5.34 6.32 9.79
C MET A 95 -3.96 5.68 9.67
N PHE A 96 -3.89 4.34 9.63
CA PHE A 96 -2.63 3.61 9.46
C PHE A 96 -2.04 3.82 8.06
N THR A 97 -2.84 3.80 6.99
CA THR A 97 -2.36 4.08 5.63
C THR A 97 -1.86 5.52 5.50
N LEU A 98 -2.56 6.49 6.09
CA LEU A 98 -2.13 7.89 6.14
C LEU A 98 -0.77 8.03 6.84
N MET A 99 -0.61 7.43 8.03
CA MET A 99 0.64 7.47 8.76
C MET A 99 1.77 6.77 8.00
N GLY A 100 1.48 5.62 7.37
CA GLY A 100 2.44 4.89 6.55
C GLY A 100 2.96 5.72 5.39
N PHE A 101 2.06 6.35 4.63
CA PHE A 101 2.43 7.27 3.55
C PHE A 101 3.16 8.50 4.06
N TYR A 102 2.76 9.08 5.18
CA TYR A 102 3.45 10.22 5.78
C TYR A 102 4.90 9.88 6.14
N VAL A 103 5.13 8.76 6.82
CA VAL A 103 6.49 8.30 7.17
C VAL A 103 7.31 8.03 5.91
N SER A 104 6.75 7.32 4.94
CA SER A 104 7.48 6.99 3.71
C SER A 104 7.68 8.19 2.77
N SER A 105 6.89 9.25 2.89
CA SER A 105 7.08 10.48 2.11
C SER A 105 8.39 11.22 2.45
N HIS A 106 9.04 10.87 3.57
CA HIS A 106 10.35 11.39 3.97
C HIS A 106 11.52 10.54 3.42
N ASP A 107 11.25 9.57 2.54
CA ASP A 107 12.30 8.79 1.89
C ASP A 107 13.15 9.66 0.95
N VAL A 108 14.48 9.46 1.05
CA VAL A 108 15.50 10.27 0.35
C VAL A 108 15.50 10.08 -1.16
N VAL A 109 15.00 8.95 -1.68
CA VAL A 109 14.94 8.66 -3.12
C VAL A 109 13.63 9.15 -3.70
N PHE A 110 12.52 9.00 -2.95
CA PHE A 110 11.18 9.37 -3.42
C PHE A 110 11.06 10.88 -3.74
N MET A 111 11.76 11.71 -2.97
CA MET A 111 11.70 13.17 -3.10
C MET A 111 12.70 13.76 -4.12
N LYS A 112 13.43 12.90 -4.85
CA LYS A 112 14.43 13.33 -5.82
C LYS A 112 13.92 13.20 -7.25
N THR A 113 14.39 14.11 -8.10
CA THR A 113 14.18 14.05 -9.55
C THR A 113 15.00 12.91 -10.16
N LYS A 114 14.62 12.47 -11.36
CA LYS A 114 15.39 11.45 -12.10
C LYS A 114 16.86 11.84 -12.27
N ARG A 115 17.15 13.12 -12.51
CA ARG A 115 18.51 13.64 -12.66
C ARG A 115 19.32 13.48 -11.38
N GLU A 116 18.79 13.89 -10.25
CA GLU A 116 19.44 13.76 -8.94
C GLU A 116 19.65 12.29 -8.54
N ILE A 117 18.73 11.39 -8.91
CA ILE A 117 18.90 9.95 -8.71
C ILE A 117 20.06 9.40 -9.53
N VAL A 118 20.19 9.83 -10.79
CA VAL A 118 21.30 9.46 -11.66
C VAL A 118 22.63 10.05 -11.16
N GLU A 119 22.64 11.32 -10.72
CA GLU A 119 23.83 11.98 -10.18
C GLU A 119 24.33 11.27 -8.91
N MET A 120 23.45 10.93 -7.98
CA MET A 120 23.81 10.09 -6.82
C MET A 120 24.41 8.75 -7.23
N PHE A 121 23.86 8.12 -8.28
CA PHE A 121 24.40 6.86 -8.77
C PHE A 121 25.79 7.04 -9.40
N VAL A 122 26.01 8.14 -10.12
CA VAL A 122 27.32 8.47 -10.71
C VAL A 122 28.36 8.72 -9.62
N GLU A 123 27.99 9.42 -8.54
CA GLU A 123 28.84 9.60 -7.37
C GLU A 123 29.20 8.27 -6.70
N ASP A 124 28.21 7.39 -6.48
CA ASP A 124 28.44 6.05 -5.93
C ASP A 124 29.32 5.20 -6.87
N ALA A 125 29.06 5.26 -8.18
CA ALA A 125 29.82 4.52 -9.19
C ALA A 125 31.27 5.02 -9.30
N ALA A 126 31.52 6.31 -9.07
CA ALA A 126 32.87 6.88 -9.02
C ALA A 126 33.68 6.37 -7.82
N ALA A 127 33.01 5.94 -6.73
CA ALA A 127 33.64 5.28 -5.59
C ALA A 127 33.88 3.77 -5.80
N MET A 128 33.30 3.17 -6.85
CA MET A 128 33.44 1.75 -7.19
C MET A 128 34.58 1.51 -8.18
N SER A 129 35.18 0.31 -8.14
CA SER A 129 36.21 -0.06 -9.11
C SER A 129 35.64 -0.11 -10.54
N MET A 130 36.36 0.42 -11.52
CA MET A 130 35.95 0.44 -12.94
C MET A 130 35.59 -0.94 -13.50
N LYS A 131 36.15 -2.02 -12.93
CA LYS A 131 35.83 -3.42 -13.30
C LYS A 131 34.46 -3.88 -12.81
N ASP A 132 33.97 -3.30 -11.71
CA ASP A 132 32.69 -3.66 -11.11
C ASP A 132 31.53 -2.93 -11.80
N VAL A 133 31.71 -1.66 -12.15
CA VAL A 133 30.71 -0.84 -12.87
C VAL A 133 30.37 -1.43 -14.24
N GLN A 134 31.37 -1.94 -14.98
CA GLN A 134 31.16 -2.52 -16.32
C GLN A 134 30.34 -3.82 -16.31
N LYS A 135 30.26 -4.52 -15.18
CA LYS A 135 29.48 -5.77 -15.05
C LYS A 135 28.10 -5.54 -14.44
N MET A 136 27.80 -4.33 -13.99
CA MET A 136 26.52 -4.05 -13.35
C MET A 136 25.37 -4.14 -14.33
N LYS A 137 24.43 -5.05 -14.06
CA LYS A 137 23.16 -5.11 -14.78
C LYS A 137 22.22 -4.03 -14.27
N THR A 138 21.30 -3.56 -15.12
CA THR A 138 20.23 -2.61 -14.75
C THR A 138 19.47 -3.05 -13.50
N PHE A 139 19.25 -4.35 -13.33
CA PHE A 139 18.61 -4.91 -12.13
C PHE A 139 19.43 -4.68 -10.84
N GLN A 140 20.76 -4.87 -10.90
CA GLN A 140 21.64 -4.63 -9.75
C GLN A 140 21.69 -3.14 -9.39
N MET A 141 21.66 -2.26 -10.40
CA MET A 141 21.56 -0.82 -10.22
C MET A 141 20.25 -0.42 -9.52
N VAL A 142 19.10 -0.96 -9.96
CA VAL A 142 17.80 -0.75 -9.29
C VAL A 142 17.81 -1.30 -7.86
N MET A 143 18.46 -2.44 -7.60
CA MET A 143 18.55 -3.02 -6.26
C MET A 143 19.42 -2.19 -5.29
N ILE A 144 20.54 -1.62 -5.75
CA ILE A 144 21.41 -0.78 -4.90
C ILE A 144 20.70 0.53 -4.56
N ILE A 145 20.15 1.21 -5.57
CA ILE A 145 19.32 2.41 -5.36
C ILE A 145 18.10 2.06 -4.52
N GLY A 146 17.55 0.86 -4.72
CA GLY A 146 16.40 0.28 -4.04
C GLY A 146 16.61 -0.04 -2.57
N THR A 147 17.84 -0.22 -2.11
CA THR A 147 18.17 -0.62 -0.73
C THR A 147 18.83 0.49 0.09
N ARG A 148 19.06 1.66 -0.49
CA ARG A 148 19.63 2.82 0.20
C ARG A 148 18.67 3.41 1.23
N ALA A 149 19.06 3.46 2.51
CA ALA A 149 18.26 4.02 3.61
C ALA A 149 16.78 3.54 3.62
N PRO A 150 16.51 2.22 3.70
CA PRO A 150 15.17 1.67 3.52
C PRO A 150 14.26 1.91 4.72
N GLN A 151 14.78 2.50 5.81
CA GLN A 151 14.09 2.69 7.09
C GLN A 151 12.70 3.32 6.95
N HIS A 152 12.53 4.36 6.14
CA HIS A 152 11.23 5.03 5.97
C HIS A 152 10.21 4.16 5.19
N LEU A 153 10.68 3.29 4.30
CA LEU A 153 9.85 2.35 3.57
C LEU A 153 9.48 1.14 4.42
N LEU A 154 10.44 0.62 5.19
CA LEU A 154 10.21 -0.45 6.14
C LEU A 154 9.20 0.01 7.19
N LEU A 155 9.40 1.19 7.79
CA LEU A 155 8.48 1.74 8.78
C LEU A 155 7.10 2.02 8.19
N GLY A 156 7.00 2.69 7.04
CA GLY A 156 5.70 2.97 6.44
C GLY A 156 4.95 1.72 5.96
N GLY A 157 5.67 0.72 5.45
CA GLY A 157 5.13 -0.59 5.11
C GLY A 157 4.67 -1.38 6.34
N LEU A 158 5.42 -1.38 7.43
CA LEU A 158 5.01 -2.03 8.68
C LEU A 158 3.79 -1.33 9.32
N ILE A 159 3.74 0.00 9.29
CA ILE A 159 2.59 0.78 9.79
C ILE A 159 1.36 0.47 8.94
N THR A 160 1.47 0.52 7.61
CA THR A 160 0.34 0.24 6.71
C THR A 160 -0.10 -1.22 6.82
N GLY A 161 0.85 -2.16 6.86
CA GLY A 161 0.58 -3.58 7.07
C GLY A 161 -0.12 -3.85 8.40
N SER A 162 0.20 -3.09 9.46
CA SER A 162 -0.51 -3.17 10.74
C SER A 162 -1.97 -2.74 10.58
N GLY A 163 -2.23 -1.68 9.82
CA GLY A 163 -3.57 -1.25 9.45
C GLY A 163 -4.35 -2.33 8.68
N VAL A 164 -3.72 -3.01 7.73
CA VAL A 164 -4.33 -4.14 6.98
C VAL A 164 -4.69 -5.29 7.92
N VAL A 165 -3.76 -5.69 8.80
CA VAL A 165 -3.95 -6.77 9.78
C VAL A 165 -5.09 -6.42 10.74
N VAL A 166 -5.05 -5.22 11.33
CA VAL A 166 -6.07 -4.73 12.27
C VAL A 166 -7.43 -4.70 11.59
N MET A 167 -7.52 -4.14 10.38
CA MET A 167 -8.77 -4.09 9.62
C MET A 167 -9.30 -5.50 9.29
N HIS A 168 -8.43 -6.40 8.84
CA HIS A 168 -8.82 -7.77 8.47
C HIS A 168 -9.43 -8.53 9.65
N TYR A 169 -8.76 -8.52 10.81
CA TYR A 169 -9.25 -9.25 11.97
C TYR A 169 -10.42 -8.56 12.68
N LEU A 170 -10.46 -7.22 12.72
CA LEU A 170 -11.64 -6.49 13.19
C LEU A 170 -12.85 -6.71 12.26
N GLY A 171 -12.63 -6.74 10.95
CA GLY A 171 -13.68 -6.99 9.96
C GLY A 171 -14.27 -8.38 10.11
N MET A 172 -13.41 -9.39 10.30
CA MET A 172 -13.84 -10.75 10.62
C MET A 172 -14.57 -10.82 11.97
N ALA A 173 -14.09 -10.12 13.00
CA ALA A 173 -14.74 -10.06 14.32
C ALA A 173 -16.08 -9.31 14.30
N ALA A 174 -16.32 -8.45 13.30
CA ALA A 174 -17.60 -7.75 13.13
C ALA A 174 -18.72 -8.67 12.62
N MET A 175 -18.39 -9.84 12.07
CA MET A 175 -19.38 -10.78 11.54
C MET A 175 -20.24 -11.38 12.66
N ARG A 176 -21.56 -11.34 12.46
CA ARG A 176 -22.58 -11.92 13.33
C ARG A 176 -23.37 -12.96 12.54
N PHE A 177 -23.22 -14.22 12.91
CA PHE A 177 -23.97 -15.34 12.32
C PHE A 177 -24.17 -16.44 13.38
N GLN A 178 -25.06 -17.40 13.10
CA GLN A 178 -25.36 -18.53 14.00
C GLN A 178 -24.25 -19.59 13.95
N GLY A 179 -23.07 -19.24 14.46
CA GLY A 179 -21.88 -20.11 14.52
C GLY A 179 -20.78 -19.47 15.36
N HIS A 180 -19.64 -20.15 15.46
CA HIS A 180 -18.47 -19.63 16.17
C HIS A 180 -17.23 -19.61 15.25
N ILE A 181 -16.48 -18.51 15.27
CA ILE A 181 -15.23 -18.39 14.52
C ILE A 181 -14.11 -19.02 15.36
N VAL A 182 -13.49 -20.09 14.84
CA VAL A 182 -12.31 -20.72 15.46
C VAL A 182 -11.04 -20.13 14.85
N TRP A 183 -10.17 -19.61 15.71
CA TRP A 183 -8.94 -18.95 15.33
C TRP A 183 -7.75 -19.90 15.49
N ASN A 184 -7.07 -20.23 14.38
CA ASN A 184 -5.81 -20.96 14.44
C ASN A 184 -4.64 -19.98 14.54
N ALA A 185 -3.97 -19.95 15.70
CA ALA A 185 -2.87 -19.02 15.96
C ALA A 185 -1.71 -19.15 14.94
N GLY A 186 -1.42 -20.36 14.45
CA GLY A 186 -0.38 -20.59 13.45
C GLY A 186 -0.72 -19.94 12.11
N VAL A 187 -1.96 -20.12 11.64
CA VAL A 187 -2.44 -19.52 10.38
C VAL A 187 -2.48 -18.00 10.48
N ILE A 188 -2.98 -17.48 11.60
CA ILE A 188 -3.02 -16.03 11.86
C ILE A 188 -1.63 -15.42 11.82
N SER A 189 -0.68 -16.04 12.53
CA SER A 189 0.71 -15.56 12.57
C SER A 189 1.34 -15.56 11.18
N ALA A 190 1.10 -16.63 10.39
CA ALA A 190 1.57 -16.71 9.02
C ALA A 190 0.97 -15.61 8.12
N SER A 191 -0.34 -15.36 8.20
CA SER A 191 -0.98 -14.30 7.41
C SER A 191 -0.53 -12.89 7.83
N VAL A 192 -0.24 -12.66 9.11
CA VAL A 192 0.34 -11.39 9.59
C VAL A 192 1.73 -11.16 8.99
N ILE A 193 2.58 -12.18 8.98
CA ILE A 193 3.91 -12.09 8.37
C ILE A 193 3.78 -11.80 6.87
N ILE A 194 2.90 -12.51 6.16
CA ILE A 194 2.65 -12.29 4.74
C ILE A 194 2.17 -10.85 4.49
N ALA A 195 1.24 -10.35 5.31
CA ALA A 195 0.72 -8.99 5.18
C ALA A 195 1.83 -7.94 5.35
N PHE A 196 2.73 -8.11 6.32
CA PHE A 196 3.86 -7.20 6.49
C PHE A 196 4.84 -7.26 5.33
N VAL A 197 5.23 -8.46 4.88
CA VAL A 197 6.15 -8.63 3.75
C VAL A 197 5.55 -8.04 2.48
N ALA A 198 4.28 -8.32 2.21
CA ALA A 198 3.57 -7.79 1.04
C ALA A 198 3.44 -6.26 1.10
N SER A 199 3.14 -5.69 2.28
CA SER A 199 3.00 -4.24 2.45
C SER A 199 4.33 -3.52 2.27
N VAL A 200 5.43 -4.03 2.84
CA VAL A 200 6.78 -3.50 2.64
C VAL A 200 7.19 -3.58 1.17
N ALA A 201 6.93 -4.71 0.51
CA ALA A 201 7.20 -4.88 -0.92
C ALA A 201 6.38 -3.89 -1.77
N ALA A 202 5.11 -3.67 -1.44
CA ALA A 202 4.26 -2.70 -2.13
C ALA A 202 4.79 -1.27 -2.02
N PHE A 203 5.23 -0.85 -0.83
CA PHE A 203 5.85 0.46 -0.61
C PHE A 203 7.18 0.60 -1.37
N TRP A 204 7.97 -0.46 -1.41
CA TRP A 204 9.20 -0.50 -2.19
C TRP A 204 8.93 -0.29 -3.68
N ILE A 205 7.95 -0.99 -4.24
CA ILE A 205 7.54 -0.83 -5.65
C ILE A 205 6.98 0.58 -5.88
N LEU A 206 6.04 1.03 -5.05
CA LEU A 206 5.34 2.30 -5.22
C LEU A 206 6.27 3.51 -5.16
N LEU A 207 7.23 3.52 -4.24
CA LEU A 207 8.03 4.71 -3.95
C LEU A 207 9.44 4.67 -4.58
N ARG A 208 9.93 3.49 -5.00
CA ARG A 208 11.23 3.38 -5.69
C ARG A 208 11.12 3.01 -7.15
N LEU A 209 10.28 2.03 -7.51
CA LEU A 209 10.21 1.61 -8.91
C LEU A 209 9.58 2.71 -9.78
N LEU A 210 8.49 3.32 -9.30
CA LEU A 210 7.84 4.43 -10.02
C LEU A 210 8.70 5.71 -10.06
N SER A 211 9.54 5.97 -9.05
CA SER A 211 10.42 7.14 -9.07
C SER A 211 11.57 7.01 -10.07
N ILE A 212 11.93 5.79 -10.48
CA ILE A 212 12.98 5.53 -11.48
C ILE A 212 12.45 5.69 -12.92
N TYR A 213 11.16 5.45 -13.13
CA TYR A 213 10.47 5.60 -14.42
C TYR A 213 9.34 6.64 -14.37
N PRO A 214 9.64 7.92 -14.08
CA PRO A 214 8.64 8.97 -14.14
C PRO A 214 8.34 9.27 -15.62
N ASP A 215 7.20 8.81 -16.12
CA ASP A 215 6.79 9.03 -17.52
C ASP A 215 6.54 10.52 -17.81
N GLN A 216 6.26 11.33 -16.78
CA GLN A 216 5.91 12.75 -16.92
C GLN A 216 7.05 13.75 -16.69
N GLU A 217 8.25 13.32 -16.29
CA GLU A 217 9.41 14.23 -16.07
C GLU A 217 10.16 14.62 -17.37
N ARG A 218 9.64 14.23 -18.54
CA ARG A 218 10.29 14.47 -19.84
C ARG A 218 9.94 15.83 -20.49
N LEU A 219 9.14 16.67 -19.81
CA LEU A 219 8.76 18.00 -20.30
C LEU A 219 9.59 19.08 -19.60
#